data_AF-A0A093UL46-F1
#
_entry.id   AF-A0A093UL46-F1
#
_cell.length_a   1.000
_cell.length_b   1.000
_cell.length_c   1.000
_cell.angle_alpha   90.00
_cell.angle_beta   90.00
_cell.angle_gamma   90.00
#
_symmetry.space_group_name_H-M   'P 1'
#
loop_
_entity.id
_entity.type
_entity.pdbx_description
1 polymer ?
#
loop_
_entity_poly.entity_id
_entity_poly.type
_entity_poly.pdbx_seq_one_letter_code
_entity_poly.pdbx_strand_id
1 'polypeptide(L)'
;MHEILDMINPIPVEGFTSYVAFNVGCLERYIHAINVHPLLEPYRDTVSRLQSLIVTLEQPAFKDQLNRVVYVFAHKDLHLGNIISEDKAEQTQMEALFEKVCLEKGPGWMLEEMKMNELQESMQNVVNQIREIVEVCAKGQANDRVARWRSVAETSMERFGV
;
A
#
# COMPACT_ATOMS: atom_id res chain seq x y z
N MET A 1 8.25 -27.73 8.62
CA MET A 1 8.76 -26.53 9.29
C MET A 1 7.67 -25.48 9.11
N HIS A 2 6.98 -25.08 10.17
CA HIS A 2 5.86 -24.14 10.06
C HIS A 2 6.49 -22.75 9.89
N GLU A 3 6.40 -22.17 8.69
CA GLU A 3 6.78 -20.77 8.48
C GLU A 3 5.89 -19.92 9.38
N ILE A 4 6.49 -19.31 10.40
CA ILE A 4 5.78 -18.41 11.31
C ILE A 4 5.61 -17.08 10.57
N LEU A 5 4.51 -16.36 10.84
CA LEU A 5 4.15 -15.09 10.20
C LEU A 5 5.34 -14.12 10.05
N ASP A 6 6.27 -14.12 11.02
CA ASP A 6 7.48 -13.29 11.03
C ASP A 6 8.53 -13.65 9.97
N MET A 7 8.59 -14.90 9.50
CA MET A 7 9.42 -15.29 8.35
C MET A 7 8.83 -14.83 7.01
N ILE A 8 7.51 -14.68 6.95
CA ILE A 8 6.79 -14.19 5.77
C ILE A 8 6.73 -12.64 5.79
N ASN A 9 6.81 -12.05 6.99
CA ASN A 9 6.62 -10.63 7.25
C ASN A 9 7.79 -10.01 8.06
N PRO A 10 9.07 -10.11 7.64
CA PRO A 10 10.16 -9.46 8.35
C PRO A 10 9.97 -7.94 8.26
N ILE A 11 9.68 -7.31 9.39
CA ILE A 11 9.72 -5.85 9.56
C ILE A 11 10.98 -5.57 10.37
N PRO A 12 11.89 -4.70 9.91
CA PRO A 12 13.07 -4.32 10.68
C PRO A 12 12.66 -3.85 12.09
N VAL A 13 13.32 -4.36 13.12
CA VAL A 13 12.98 -4.04 14.53
C VAL A 13 13.20 -2.55 14.80
N GLU A 14 14.20 -1.97 14.12
CA GLU A 14 14.53 -0.56 14.06
C GLU A 14 13.50 0.32 13.31
N GLY A 15 12.52 -0.29 12.64
CA GLY A 15 11.52 0.40 11.85
C GLY A 15 12.06 0.98 10.55
N PHE A 16 11.38 2.00 10.02
CA PHE A 16 11.73 2.63 8.75
C PHE A 16 11.98 4.13 8.95
N THR A 17 13.01 4.64 8.28
CA THR A 17 13.47 6.02 8.44
C THR A 17 12.63 7.06 7.70
N SER A 18 11.75 6.63 6.79
CA SER A 18 10.88 7.51 6.02
C SER A 18 9.68 6.74 5.45
N TYR A 19 8.68 7.46 4.94
CA TYR A 19 7.54 6.87 4.27
C TYR A 19 7.93 6.09 3.01
N VAL A 20 8.87 6.62 2.21
CA VAL A 20 9.42 5.90 1.06
C VAL A 20 10.15 4.62 1.50
N ALA A 21 10.99 4.70 2.54
CA ALA A 21 11.71 3.52 3.04
C ALA A 21 10.75 2.40 3.52
N PHE A 22 9.64 2.77 4.15
CA PHE A 22 8.59 1.81 4.52
C PHE A 22 8.01 1.10 3.28
N ASN A 23 7.63 1.86 2.25
CA ASN A 23 7.04 1.29 1.03
C ASN A 23 8.05 0.47 0.21
N VAL A 24 9.31 0.90 0.15
CA VAL A 24 10.41 0.13 -0.46
C VAL A 24 10.56 -1.20 0.26
N GLY A 25 10.61 -1.20 1.59
CA GLY A 25 10.68 -2.43 2.39
C GLY A 25 9.51 -3.37 2.11
N CYS A 26 8.28 -2.85 1.99
CA CYS A 26 7.12 -3.65 1.57
C CYS A 26 7.34 -4.30 0.20
N LEU A 27 7.78 -3.53 -0.81
CA LEU A 27 8.03 -4.03 -2.16
C LEU A 27 9.14 -5.09 -2.21
N GLU A 28 10.24 -4.89 -1.49
CA GLU A 28 11.35 -5.86 -1.41
C GLU A 28 10.87 -7.22 -0.89
N ARG A 29 9.99 -7.20 0.12
CA ARG A 29 9.39 -8.42 0.66
C ARG A 29 8.43 -9.08 -0.31
N TYR A 30 7.63 -8.31 -1.04
CA TYR A 30 6.76 -8.86 -2.06
C TYR A 30 7.55 -9.48 -3.20
N ILE A 31 8.64 -8.83 -3.63
CA ILE A 31 9.61 -9.41 -4.57
C ILE A 31 10.18 -10.73 -4.01
N HIS A 32 10.57 -10.77 -2.74
CA HIS A 32 11.04 -12.00 -2.11
C HIS A 32 9.97 -13.10 -2.17
N ALA A 33 8.73 -12.81 -1.76
CA ALA A 33 7.63 -13.77 -1.80
C ALA A 33 7.36 -14.31 -3.22
N ILE A 34 7.34 -13.44 -4.23
CA ILE A 34 7.18 -13.82 -5.65
C ILE A 34 8.31 -14.77 -6.10
N ASN A 35 9.54 -14.54 -5.65
CA ASN A 35 10.67 -15.37 -6.02
C ASN A 35 10.63 -16.75 -5.36
N VAL A 36 10.22 -16.85 -4.09
CA VAL A 36 10.33 -18.11 -3.32
C VAL A 36 9.06 -18.97 -3.34
N HIS A 37 7.86 -18.37 -3.48
CA HIS A 37 6.61 -19.11 -3.35
C HIS A 37 6.16 -19.75 -4.67
N PRO A 38 5.95 -21.09 -4.74
CA PRO A 38 5.60 -21.77 -5.99
C PRO A 38 4.33 -21.25 -6.68
N LEU A 39 3.29 -20.88 -5.93
CA LEU A 39 2.05 -20.33 -6.51
C LEU A 39 2.20 -18.90 -7.06
N LEU A 40 3.31 -18.23 -6.80
CA LEU A 40 3.60 -16.88 -7.31
C LEU A 40 4.55 -16.89 -8.51
N GLU A 41 4.99 -18.06 -8.96
CA GLU A 41 5.86 -18.22 -10.13
C GLU A 41 5.37 -17.47 -11.38
N PRO A 42 4.05 -17.43 -11.70
CA PRO A 42 3.52 -16.67 -12.83
C PRO A 42 3.74 -15.16 -12.77
N TYR A 43 4.12 -14.59 -11.62
CA TYR A 43 4.32 -13.14 -11.44
C TYR A 43 5.79 -12.72 -11.38
N ARG A 44 6.73 -13.66 -11.56
CA ARG A 44 8.18 -13.37 -11.55
C ARG A 44 8.60 -12.43 -12.67
N ASP A 45 7.83 -12.37 -13.75
CA ASP A 45 8.00 -11.42 -14.84
C ASP A 45 7.88 -9.95 -14.40
N THR A 46 7.16 -9.69 -13.31
CA THR A 46 6.95 -8.34 -12.76
C THR A 46 8.12 -7.87 -11.87
N VAL A 47 9.00 -8.79 -11.43
CA VAL A 47 10.07 -8.50 -10.46
C VAL A 47 11.04 -7.42 -10.93
N SER A 48 11.47 -7.47 -12.19
CA SER A 48 12.42 -6.49 -12.74
C SER A 48 11.84 -5.07 -12.76
N ARG A 49 10.54 -4.93 -13.05
CA ARG A 49 9.84 -3.65 -12.99
C ARG A 49 9.73 -3.14 -11.55
N LEU A 50 9.40 -4.01 -10.59
CA LEU A 50 9.36 -3.60 -9.17
C LEU A 50 10.73 -3.16 -8.65
N GLN A 51 11.82 -3.82 -9.07
CA GLN A 51 13.18 -3.40 -8.73
C GLN A 51 13.52 -2.04 -9.34
N SER A 52 13.18 -1.81 -10.61
CA SER A 52 13.33 -0.49 -11.26
C SER A 52 12.51 0.59 -10.57
N LEU A 53 11.30 0.26 -10.10
CA LEU A 53 10.47 1.17 -9.30
C LEU A 53 11.18 1.51 -7.99
N ILE A 54 11.67 0.54 -7.23
CA ILE A 54 12.41 0.79 -5.97
C ILE A 54 13.56 1.76 -6.20
N VAL A 55 14.38 1.52 -7.23
CA VAL A 55 15.49 2.43 -7.60
C VAL A 55 14.98 3.83 -7.89
N THR A 56 13.84 3.95 -8.59
CA THR A 56 13.23 5.23 -8.94
C THR A 56 12.67 5.97 -7.73
N LEU A 57 11.96 5.28 -6.83
CA LEU A 57 11.39 5.85 -5.61
C LEU A 57 12.47 6.41 -4.67
N GLU A 58 13.66 5.80 -4.68
CA GLU A 58 14.82 6.24 -3.89
C GLU A 58 15.56 7.45 -4.48
N GLN A 59 15.29 7.84 -5.74
CA GLN A 59 15.90 9.03 -6.34
C GLN A 59 15.40 10.29 -5.65
N PRO A 60 16.26 11.29 -5.35
CA PRO A 60 15.87 12.51 -4.64
C PRO A 60 14.66 13.23 -5.25
N ALA A 61 14.55 13.24 -6.58
CA ALA A 61 13.44 13.88 -7.31
C ALA A 61 12.06 13.31 -6.93
N PHE A 62 11.97 12.01 -6.66
CA PHE A 62 10.74 11.37 -6.20
C PHE A 62 10.69 11.29 -4.68
N LYS A 63 11.78 10.88 -4.04
CA LYS A 63 11.88 10.62 -2.61
C LYS A 63 11.47 11.84 -1.78
N ASP A 64 11.92 13.03 -2.15
CA ASP A 64 11.63 14.26 -1.40
C ASP A 64 10.15 14.67 -1.53
N GLN A 65 9.52 14.41 -2.68
CA GLN A 65 8.10 14.70 -2.88
C GLN A 65 7.22 13.66 -2.20
N LEU A 66 7.56 12.37 -2.31
CA LEU A 66 6.80 11.28 -1.72
C LEU A 66 6.81 11.34 -0.19
N ASN A 67 7.94 11.73 0.41
CA ASN A 67 8.07 11.86 1.87
C ASN A 67 7.42 13.12 2.45
N ARG A 68 6.81 14.01 1.64
CA ARG A 68 5.96 15.08 2.14
C ARG A 68 4.61 14.52 2.57
N VAL A 69 4.62 13.82 3.69
CA VAL A 69 3.45 13.24 4.35
C VAL A 69 3.33 13.77 5.77
N VAL A 70 2.10 13.96 6.22
CA VAL A 70 1.83 14.20 7.63
C VAL A 70 1.74 12.86 8.34
N TYR A 71 2.52 12.71 9.40
CA TYR A 71 2.40 11.58 10.29
C TYR A 71 1.22 11.78 11.24
N VAL A 72 0.14 11.06 10.97
CA VAL A 72 -1.00 10.95 11.88
C VAL A 72 -1.10 9.53 12.43
N PHE A 73 -1.61 9.40 13.66
CA PHE A 73 -1.96 8.09 14.19
C PHE A 73 -3.20 7.58 13.44
N ALA A 74 -3.05 6.46 12.74
CA ALA A 74 -4.11 5.87 11.93
C ALA A 74 -4.18 4.36 12.15
N HIS A 75 -5.38 3.80 12.06
CA HIS A 75 -5.62 2.36 12.16
C HIS A 75 -4.94 1.56 11.03
N LYS A 76 -4.58 2.22 9.91
CA LYS A 76 -3.99 1.66 8.67
C LYS A 76 -4.83 0.64 7.90
N ASP A 77 -5.83 0.04 8.54
CA ASP A 77 -6.75 -0.92 7.94
C ASP A 77 -8.20 -0.55 8.27
N LEU A 78 -8.53 0.75 8.22
CA LEU A 78 -9.88 1.21 8.47
C LEU A 78 -10.71 1.02 7.20
N HIS A 79 -11.45 -0.10 7.14
CA HIS A 79 -12.36 -0.42 6.05
C HIS A 79 -13.68 -0.97 6.61
N LEU A 80 -14.69 -1.16 5.76
CA LEU A 80 -16.02 -1.68 6.13
C LEU A 80 -16.00 -2.90 7.06
N GLY A 81 -15.14 -3.89 6.81
CA GLY A 81 -15.02 -5.07 7.67
C GLY A 81 -14.45 -4.82 9.08
N ASN A 82 -13.87 -3.64 9.32
CA ASN A 82 -13.23 -3.22 10.56
C ASN A 82 -13.96 -2.04 11.23
N ILE A 83 -15.07 -1.57 10.65
CA ILE A 83 -16.00 -0.62 11.28
C ILE A 83 -17.25 -1.40 11.64
N ILE A 84 -17.57 -1.49 12.93
CA ILE A 84 -18.84 -2.07 13.37
C ILE A 84 -19.92 -1.02 13.09
N SER A 85 -20.76 -1.30 12.09
CA SER A 85 -21.86 -0.44 11.61
C SER A 85 -23.01 -1.34 11.16
N GLU A 86 -24.26 -0.92 11.32
CA GLU A 86 -25.43 -1.70 10.92
C GLU A 86 -25.59 -1.72 9.39
N ASP A 87 -25.21 -0.63 8.71
CA ASP A 87 -25.16 -0.56 7.25
C ASP A 87 -24.13 0.44 6.68
N LYS A 88 -24.03 0.53 5.34
CA LYS A 88 -23.12 1.43 4.60
C LYS A 88 -23.52 2.91 4.67
N ALA A 89 -24.81 3.20 4.87
CA ALA A 89 -25.31 4.56 4.98
C ALA A 89 -24.87 5.16 6.32
N GLU A 90 -24.93 4.40 7.40
CA GLU A 90 -24.40 4.78 8.72
C GLU A 90 -22.91 5.10 8.63
N GLN A 91 -22.10 4.27 7.96
CA GLN A 91 -20.68 4.57 7.75
C GLN A 91 -20.47 5.89 6.99
N THR A 92 -21.20 6.10 5.89
CA THR A 92 -21.10 7.34 5.09
C THR A 92 -21.43 8.56 5.96
N GLN A 93 -22.42 8.43 6.84
CA GLN A 93 -22.78 9.47 7.80
C GLN A 93 -21.69 9.68 8.86
N MET A 94 -21.05 8.61 9.34
CA MET A 94 -19.92 8.71 10.28
C MET A 94 -18.72 9.41 9.66
N GLU A 95 -18.38 9.12 8.40
CA GLU A 95 -17.30 9.80 7.67
C GLU A 95 -17.60 11.29 7.49
N ALA A 96 -18.83 11.63 7.07
CA ALA A 96 -19.26 13.03 6.95
C ALA A 96 -19.29 13.75 8.31
N LEU A 97 -19.70 13.07 9.38
CA LEU A 97 -19.67 13.61 10.73
C LEU A 97 -18.25 13.84 11.22
N PHE A 98 -17.33 12.90 10.97
CA PHE A 98 -15.91 13.05 11.28
C PHE A 98 -15.33 14.28 10.59
N GLU A 99 -15.55 14.43 9.28
CA GLU A 99 -15.09 15.59 8.50
C GLU A 99 -15.64 16.89 9.09
N LYS A 100 -16.96 16.94 9.34
CA LYS A 100 -17.60 18.09 9.97
C LYS A 100 -17.00 18.43 11.33
N VAL A 101 -16.77 17.43 12.19
CA VAL A 101 -16.17 17.64 13.52
C VAL A 101 -14.73 18.13 13.40
N CYS A 102 -13.94 17.60 12.46
CA CYS A 102 -12.59 18.09 12.19
C CYS A 102 -12.58 19.56 11.76
N LEU A 103 -13.51 19.97 10.89
CA LEU A 103 -13.65 21.35 10.43
C LEU A 103 -14.15 22.31 11.52
N GLU A 104 -15.10 21.88 12.35
CA GLU A 104 -15.74 22.74 13.36
C GLU A 104 -14.99 22.80 14.70
N LYS A 105 -14.33 21.71 15.11
CA LYS A 105 -13.84 21.52 16.48
C LYS A 105 -12.37 21.12 16.59
N GLY A 106 -11.68 20.85 15.48
CA GLY A 106 -10.39 20.18 15.50
C GLY A 106 -9.45 20.62 14.37
N PRO A 107 -8.44 19.78 14.03
CA PRO A 107 -7.43 20.13 13.04
C PRO A 107 -7.99 19.99 11.61
N GLY A 108 -8.85 20.91 11.17
CA GLY A 108 -9.35 20.93 9.79
C GLY A 108 -8.23 20.93 8.74
N TRP A 109 -7.05 21.46 9.08
CA TRP A 109 -5.83 21.37 8.26
C TRP A 109 -5.43 19.93 7.93
N MET A 110 -5.69 18.98 8.83
CA MET A 110 -5.36 17.57 8.66
C MET A 110 -6.11 16.96 7.48
N LEU A 111 -7.35 17.39 7.22
CA LEU A 111 -8.15 16.86 6.11
C LEU A 111 -7.53 17.21 4.75
N GLU A 112 -6.90 18.37 4.64
CA GLU A 112 -6.21 18.80 3.42
C GLU A 112 -4.81 18.20 3.34
N GLU A 113 -4.03 18.21 4.43
CA GLU A 113 -2.65 17.71 4.42
C GLU A 113 -2.55 16.17 4.38
N MET A 114 -3.61 15.45 4.71
CA MET A 114 -3.69 13.99 4.55
C MET A 114 -4.05 13.55 3.12
N LYS A 115 -4.48 14.46 2.25
CA LYS A 115 -4.73 14.12 0.85
C LYS A 115 -3.41 13.75 0.18
N MET A 116 -3.37 12.55 -0.38
CA MET A 116 -2.23 12.12 -1.16
C MET A 116 -2.18 12.91 -2.47
N ASN A 117 -0.97 13.26 -2.90
CA ASN A 117 -0.78 13.71 -4.27
C ASN A 117 -0.76 12.51 -5.25
N GLU A 118 -0.86 12.78 -6.55
CA GLU A 118 -0.93 11.75 -7.58
C GLU A 118 0.21 10.72 -7.53
N LEU A 119 1.43 11.14 -7.15
CA LEU A 119 2.57 10.22 -7.02
C LEU A 119 2.46 9.36 -5.76
N GLN A 120 2.00 9.92 -4.64
CA GLN A 120 1.74 9.16 -3.42
C GLN A 120 0.64 8.12 -3.64
N GLU A 121 -0.46 8.51 -4.29
CA GLU A 121 -1.53 7.59 -4.68
C GLU A 121 -1.02 6.48 -5.61
N SER A 122 -0.21 6.84 -6.60
CA SER A 122 0.37 5.86 -7.53
C SER A 122 1.29 4.87 -6.81
N MET A 123 2.16 5.34 -5.92
CA MET A 123 3.02 4.45 -5.11
C MET A 123 2.18 3.52 -4.23
N GLN A 124 1.14 4.05 -3.55
CA GLN A 124 0.25 3.23 -2.73
C GLN A 124 -0.53 2.21 -3.55
N ASN A 125 -0.98 2.57 -4.74
CA ASN A 125 -1.63 1.63 -5.65
C ASN A 125 -0.68 0.48 -5.98
N VAL A 126 0.57 0.75 -6.36
CA VAL A 126 1.54 -0.33 -6.62
C VAL A 126 1.71 -1.22 -5.40
N VAL A 127 2.01 -0.65 -4.23
CA VAL A 127 2.25 -1.41 -2.99
C VAL A 127 1.04 -2.27 -2.62
N ASN A 128 -0.17 -1.69 -2.62
CA ASN A 128 -1.38 -2.38 -2.22
C ASN A 128 -1.79 -3.47 -3.22
N GLN A 129 -1.73 -3.20 -4.52
CA GLN A 129 -2.11 -4.21 -5.52
C GLN A 129 -1.13 -5.39 -5.56
N ILE A 130 0.18 -5.13 -5.40
CA ILE A 130 1.17 -6.20 -5.31
C ILE A 130 1.00 -6.99 -4.01
N ARG A 131 0.67 -6.33 -2.89
CA ARG A 131 0.31 -7.00 -1.64
C ARG A 131 -0.85 -7.96 -1.84
N GLU A 132 -1.94 -7.53 -2.48
CA GLU A 132 -3.12 -8.37 -2.75
C GLU A 132 -2.74 -9.59 -3.60
N ILE A 133 -1.92 -9.43 -4.64
CA ILE A 133 -1.44 -10.55 -5.45
C ILE A 133 -0.65 -11.54 -4.57
N VAL A 134 0.31 -11.06 -3.79
CA VAL A 134 1.16 -11.93 -2.96
C VAL A 134 0.35 -12.62 -1.86
N GLU A 135 -0.54 -11.91 -1.16
CA GLU A 135 -1.28 -12.46 -0.02
C GLU A 135 -2.45 -13.37 -0.42
N VAL A 136 -3.07 -13.11 -1.57
CA VAL A 136 -4.26 -13.85 -2.01
C VAL A 136 -3.89 -14.99 -2.94
N CYS A 137 -2.97 -14.78 -3.90
CA CYS A 137 -2.55 -15.86 -4.80
C CYS A 137 -1.70 -16.92 -4.09
N ALA A 138 -0.91 -16.54 -3.08
CA ALA A 138 -0.19 -17.52 -2.26
C ALA A 138 -1.13 -18.47 -1.49
N LYS A 139 -2.40 -18.09 -1.31
CA LYS A 139 -3.46 -18.93 -0.72
C LYS A 139 -4.28 -19.70 -1.76
N GLY A 140 -3.98 -19.55 -3.05
CA GLY A 140 -4.75 -20.13 -4.15
C GLY A 140 -6.15 -19.51 -4.33
N GLN A 141 -6.35 -18.27 -3.87
CA GLN A 141 -7.65 -17.59 -3.86
C GLN A 141 -7.74 -16.50 -4.94
N ALA A 142 -8.97 -16.07 -5.26
CA ALA A 142 -9.33 -14.88 -6.05
C ALA A 142 -8.64 -14.70 -7.42
N ASN A 143 -8.42 -15.79 -8.17
CA ASN A 143 -7.82 -15.75 -9.50
C ASN A 143 -8.54 -14.81 -10.50
N ASP A 144 -9.83 -14.55 -10.31
CA ASP A 144 -10.65 -13.65 -11.12
C ASP A 144 -10.28 -12.16 -10.95
N ARG A 145 -9.68 -11.77 -9.81
CA ARG A 145 -9.35 -10.37 -9.50
C ARG A 145 -7.90 -10.00 -9.80
N VAL A 146 -7.02 -10.99 -9.91
CA VAL A 146 -5.56 -10.81 -10.12
C VAL A 146 -5.27 -9.96 -11.35
N ALA A 147 -5.95 -10.22 -12.47
CA ALA A 147 -5.71 -9.48 -13.71
C ALA A 147 -5.95 -7.97 -13.53
N ARG A 148 -6.99 -7.61 -12.75
CA ARG A 148 -7.28 -6.21 -12.41
C ARG A 148 -6.21 -5.62 -11.51
N TRP A 149 -5.84 -6.33 -10.44
CA TRP A 149 -4.79 -5.87 -9.51
C TRP A 149 -3.47 -5.61 -10.23
N ARG A 150 -3.07 -6.55 -11.09
CA ARG A 150 -1.87 -6.42 -11.91
C ARG A 150 -1.95 -5.22 -12.84
N SER A 151 -3.05 -5.03 -13.57
CA SER A 151 -3.23 -3.89 -14.47
C SER A 151 -3.14 -2.54 -13.74
N VAL A 152 -3.74 -2.43 -12.56
CA VAL A 152 -3.67 -1.21 -11.73
C VAL A 152 -2.24 -0.95 -11.24
N ALA A 153 -1.52 -1.99 -10.80
CA ALA A 153 -0.12 -1.87 -10.40
C ALA A 153 0.75 -1.39 -11.57
N GLU A 154 0.64 -2.04 -12.74
CA GLU A 154 1.42 -1.71 -13.93
C GLU A 154 1.14 -0.28 -14.41
N THR A 155 -0.12 0.14 -14.48
CA THR A 155 -0.51 1.52 -14.85
C THR A 155 0.03 2.56 -13.85
N SER A 156 0.08 2.21 -12.57
CA SER A 156 0.61 3.10 -11.53
C SER A 156 2.13 3.22 -11.60
N MET A 157 2.84 2.17 -12.02
CA MET A 157 4.29 2.20 -12.24
C MET A 157 4.70 3.14 -13.39
N GLU A 158 3.86 3.28 -14.42
CA GLU A 158 4.13 4.18 -15.55
C GLU A 158 4.30 5.64 -15.13
N ARG A 159 3.67 6.06 -14.01
CA ARG A 159 3.83 7.40 -13.43
C ARG A 159 5.24 7.67 -12.92
N PHE A 160 6.02 6.62 -12.68
CA PHE A 160 7.43 6.68 -12.31
C PHE A 160 8.35 6.39 -13.50
N GLY A 161 7.80 6.17 -14.71
CA GLY A 161 8.59 5.83 -15.90
C GLY A 161 9.07 4.38 -15.94
N VAL A 162 8.33 3.45 -15.30
CA VAL A 162 8.67 2.03 -15.15
C VAL A 162 7.59 1.09 -15.68
#